data_AF-A0A4U0ZP35-F1
#
_entry.id   AF-A0A4U0ZP35-F1
#
_cell.length_a   1.000
_cell.length_b   1.000
_cell.length_c   1.000
_cell.angle_alpha   90.00
_cell.angle_beta   90.00
_cell.angle_gamma   90.00
#
_symmetry.space_group_name_H-M   'P 1'
#
loop_
_entity.id
_entity.type
_entity.pdbx_description
1 polymer ?
#
loop_
_entity_poly.entity_id
_entity_poly.type
_entity_poly.pdbx_seq_one_letter_code
_entity_poly.pdbx_strand_id
1 'polypeptide(L)'
;MQVCIVSQTNQQGEIMKKQRRKHTAAFKARVALEAIKGLKTMSEIAAEFEIHPVMVSNWKKEMLEHLPELFESKNTRKEKDTEKDKEQLHSKVGQLTMEVDFLEKKCRQLGIPVKGRNS
;
A
#
# COMPACT_ATOMS: atom_id res chain seq x y z
N MET A 1 -65.13 -9.04 13.29
CA MET A 1 -64.09 -9.79 14.03
C MET A 1 -63.06 -10.25 12.99
N GLN A 2 -61.90 -9.59 12.91
CA GLN A 2 -60.64 -10.03 13.55
C GLN A 2 -60.20 -11.39 12.98
N VAL A 3 -59.05 -11.57 12.33
CA VAL A 3 -57.71 -11.04 12.65
C VAL A 3 -56.81 -11.06 11.38
N CYS A 4 -56.08 -9.97 11.15
CA CYS A 4 -54.92 -9.90 10.24
C CYS A 4 -53.71 -10.53 10.93
N ILE A 5 -52.98 -11.48 10.32
CA ILE A 5 -51.53 -11.62 10.60
C ILE A 5 -50.82 -12.02 9.31
N VAL A 6 -50.32 -11.01 8.61
CA VAL A 6 -49.14 -11.09 7.75
C VAL A 6 -47.98 -11.50 8.65
N SER A 7 -47.45 -12.71 8.48
CA SER A 7 -46.22 -13.13 9.17
C SER A 7 -45.01 -12.47 8.50
N GLN A 8 -44.80 -11.20 8.83
CA GLN A 8 -43.53 -10.52 8.65
C GLN A 8 -42.45 -11.31 9.41
N THR A 9 -41.57 -11.98 8.68
CA THR A 9 -40.26 -12.37 9.20
C THR A 9 -39.41 -11.11 9.30
N ASN A 10 -39.61 -10.40 10.40
CA ASN A 10 -38.74 -9.34 10.87
C ASN A 10 -37.43 -9.98 11.36
N GLN A 11 -36.41 -9.97 10.51
CA GLN A 11 -35.02 -10.13 10.95
C GLN A 11 -34.33 -8.77 10.80
N GLN A 12 -34.60 -7.89 11.77
CA GLN A 12 -33.76 -6.74 12.06
C GLN A 12 -32.39 -7.26 12.54
N GLY A 13 -31.48 -7.43 11.57
CA GLY A 13 -30.06 -7.62 11.86
C GLY A 13 -29.49 -6.29 12.34
N GLU A 14 -29.28 -6.19 13.64
CA GLU A 14 -28.53 -5.09 14.26
C GLU A 14 -27.20 -4.89 13.53
N ILE A 15 -27.04 -3.72 12.91
CA ILE A 15 -25.79 -3.33 12.26
C ILE A 15 -24.83 -2.85 13.35
N MET A 16 -24.38 -3.78 14.19
CA MET A 16 -23.18 -3.56 14.98
C MET A 16 -22.07 -3.17 13.99
N LYS A 17 -21.52 -1.96 14.12
CA LYS A 17 -20.27 -1.56 13.45
C LYS A 17 -19.13 -2.43 13.97
N LYS A 18 -19.09 -3.68 13.51
CA LYS A 18 -18.02 -4.63 13.80
C LYS A 18 -16.77 -4.04 13.17
N GLN A 19 -15.84 -3.58 14.02
CA GLN A 19 -14.51 -3.13 13.62
C GLN A 19 -13.94 -4.16 12.63
N ARG A 20 -13.76 -3.73 11.38
CA ARG A 20 -13.30 -4.61 10.31
C ARG A 20 -11.88 -5.05 10.65
N ARG A 21 -11.68 -6.33 10.97
CA ARG A 21 -10.35 -6.90 11.23
C ARG A 21 -9.48 -6.62 10.00
N LYS A 22 -8.36 -5.93 10.20
CA LYS A 22 -7.38 -5.65 9.15
C LYS A 22 -6.43 -6.84 9.07
N HIS A 23 -6.37 -7.48 7.91
CA HIS A 23 -5.42 -8.56 7.63
C HIS A 23 -4.18 -8.03 6.94
N THR A 24 -3.00 -8.54 7.30
CA THR A 24 -1.74 -8.17 6.66
C THR A 24 -1.68 -8.68 5.21
N ALA A 25 -0.93 -8.01 4.35
CA ALA A 25 -0.78 -8.41 2.95
C ALA A 25 -0.24 -9.85 2.81
N ALA A 26 0.75 -10.22 3.64
CA ALA A 26 1.29 -11.57 3.68
C ALA A 26 0.24 -12.63 4.06
N PHE A 27 -0.65 -12.31 4.99
CA PHE A 27 -1.72 -13.23 5.39
C PHE A 27 -2.73 -13.45 4.25
N LYS A 28 -3.18 -12.37 3.60
CA LYS A 28 -4.08 -12.46 2.45
C LYS A 28 -3.48 -13.30 1.32
N ALA A 29 -2.19 -13.09 1.01
CA ALA A 29 -1.48 -13.84 -0.02
C ALA A 29 -1.39 -15.33 0.30
N ARG A 30 -1.12 -15.71 1.56
CA ARG A 30 -1.11 -17.13 1.98
C ARG A 30 -2.47 -17.79 1.79
N VAL A 31 -3.53 -17.14 2.25
CA VAL A 31 -4.91 -17.65 2.11
C VAL A 31 -5.31 -17.78 0.65
N ALA A 32 -5.03 -16.75 -0.16
CA ALA A 32 -5.33 -16.76 -1.59
C ALA A 32 -4.56 -17.86 -2.32
N LEU A 33 -3.28 -18.06 -2.00
CA LEU A 33 -2.45 -19.12 -2.56
C LEU A 33 -3.01 -20.52 -2.25
N GLU A 34 -3.44 -20.75 -1.01
CA GLU A 34 -4.06 -22.04 -0.63
C GLU A 34 -5.38 -22.27 -1.38
N ALA A 35 -6.16 -21.20 -1.58
CA ALA A 35 -7.40 -21.25 -2.37
C ALA A 35 -7.16 -21.41 -3.89
N ILE A 36 -5.99 -21.01 -4.40
CA ILE A 36 -5.57 -21.22 -5.80
C ILE A 36 -5.07 -22.65 -5.99
N LYS A 37 -4.32 -23.22 -5.05
CA LYS A 37 -3.87 -24.62 -5.08
C LYS A 37 -5.04 -25.60 -5.18
N GLY A 38 -6.20 -25.25 -4.61
CA GLY A 38 -7.42 -26.05 -4.72
C GLY A 38 -7.40 -27.36 -3.93
N LEU A 39 -6.43 -27.55 -3.02
CA LEU A 39 -6.32 -28.74 -2.16
C LEU A 39 -7.40 -28.78 -1.06
N LYS A 40 -7.90 -27.61 -0.67
CA LYS A 40 -8.95 -27.43 0.35
C LYS A 40 -10.06 -26.59 -0.26
N THR A 41 -11.29 -26.88 0.15
CA THR A 41 -12.46 -26.06 -0.22
C THR A 41 -12.37 -24.68 0.45
N MET A 42 -13.05 -23.70 -0.13
CA MET A 42 -13.07 -22.33 0.41
C MET A 42 -13.65 -22.28 1.82
N SER A 43 -14.56 -23.19 2.15
CA SER A 43 -15.16 -23.33 3.48
C SER A 43 -14.19 -23.92 4.50
N GLU A 44 -13.36 -24.89 4.11
CA GLU A 44 -12.34 -25.47 4.99
C GLU A 44 -11.22 -24.47 5.27
N ILE A 45 -10.76 -23.74 4.24
CA ILE A 45 -9.78 -22.65 4.40
C ILE A 45 -10.35 -21.55 5.30
N ALA A 46 -11.62 -21.21 5.12
CA ALA A 46 -12.33 -20.26 5.97
C ALA A 46 -12.35 -20.69 7.44
N ALA A 47 -12.62 -21.98 7.71
CA ALA A 47 -12.61 -22.53 9.06
C ALA A 47 -11.20 -22.54 9.67
N GLU A 48 -10.19 -22.99 8.93
CA GLU A 48 -8.80 -23.11 9.41
C GLU A 48 -8.17 -21.75 9.74
N PHE A 49 -8.47 -20.73 8.94
CA PHE A 49 -7.94 -19.37 9.12
C PHE A 49 -8.90 -18.44 9.89
N GLU A 50 -10.03 -18.96 10.39
CA GLU A 50 -11.10 -18.21 11.07
C GLU A 50 -11.57 -16.96 10.31
N ILE A 51 -11.69 -17.09 8.99
CA ILE A 51 -12.09 -16.02 8.08
C ILE A 51 -13.40 -16.36 7.37
N HIS A 52 -14.18 -15.35 7.02
CA HIS A 52 -15.41 -15.58 6.29
C HIS A 52 -15.13 -16.09 4.86
N PRO A 53 -15.84 -17.11 4.33
CA PRO A 53 -15.59 -17.70 3.01
C PRO A 53 -15.58 -16.68 1.85
N VAL A 54 -16.41 -15.63 1.96
CA VAL A 54 -16.44 -14.52 0.99
C VAL A 54 -15.09 -13.79 0.92
N MET A 55 -14.36 -13.65 2.03
CA MET A 55 -13.04 -13.01 2.03
C MET A 55 -12.01 -13.86 1.29
N VAL A 56 -12.07 -15.19 1.44
CA VAL A 56 -11.20 -16.13 0.70
C VAL A 56 -11.43 -16.00 -0.80
N SER A 57 -12.70 -15.92 -1.23
CA SER A 57 -13.06 -15.69 -2.64
C SER A 57 -12.50 -14.38 -3.17
N ASN A 58 -12.67 -13.30 -2.41
CA ASN A 58 -12.20 -11.98 -2.80
C ASN A 58 -10.67 -11.94 -2.91
N TRP A 59 -9.94 -12.49 -1.93
CA TRP A 59 -8.47 -12.50 -1.98
C TRP A 59 -7.93 -13.42 -3.07
N LYS A 60 -8.61 -14.52 -3.39
CA LYS A 60 -8.27 -15.36 -4.55
C LYS A 60 -8.37 -14.56 -5.85
N LYS A 61 -9.45 -13.81 -6.04
CA LYS A 61 -9.64 -12.94 -7.22
C LYS A 61 -8.58 -11.84 -7.28
N GLU A 62 -8.42 -11.08 -6.18
CA GLU A 62 -7.44 -10.01 -6.04
C GLU A 62 -6.02 -10.52 -6.37
N MET A 63 -5.66 -11.70 -5.87
CA MET A 63 -4.36 -12.30 -6.17
C MET A 63 -4.20 -12.64 -7.65
N LEU A 64 -5.22 -13.21 -8.31
CA LEU A 64 -5.18 -13.54 -9.73
C LEU A 64 -5.14 -12.30 -10.64
N GLU A 65 -5.77 -11.20 -10.24
CA GLU A 65 -5.76 -9.92 -10.96
C GLU A 65 -4.41 -9.20 -10.84
N HIS A 66 -3.80 -9.23 -9.65
CA HIS A 66 -2.51 -8.57 -9.41
C HIS A 66 -1.29 -9.44 -9.73
N LEU A 67 -1.44 -10.76 -9.92
CA LEU A 67 -0.34 -11.64 -10.27
C LEU A 67 0.32 -11.26 -11.62
N PRO A 68 -0.44 -11.00 -12.69
CA PRO A 68 0.10 -10.53 -13.96
C PRO A 68 0.91 -9.24 -13.80
N GLU A 69 0.42 -8.27 -13.03
CA GLU A 69 1.12 -7.01 -12.72
C GLU A 69 2.46 -7.24 -12.00
N LEU A 70 2.62 -8.36 -11.28
CA LEU A 70 3.87 -8.73 -10.65
C LEU A 70 4.93 -9.21 -11.66
N PHE A 71 4.47 -9.83 -12.75
CA PHE A 71 5.31 -10.37 -13.83
C PHE A 71 5.48 -9.39 -14.99
N GLU A 72 4.55 -8.46 -15.17
CA GLU A 72 4.74 -7.26 -15.98
C GLU A 72 5.83 -6.42 -15.31
N SER A 73 6.85 -6.06 -16.09
CA SER A 73 8.09 -5.45 -15.58
C SER A 73 7.82 -4.21 -14.73
N LYS A 74 7.81 -4.40 -13.40
CA LYS A 74 7.78 -3.37 -12.35
C LYS A 74 8.95 -2.40 -12.42
N ASN A 75 9.91 -2.66 -13.30
CA ASN A 75 11.04 -1.78 -13.52
C ASN A 75 10.53 -0.38 -13.92
N THR A 76 9.53 -0.31 -14.81
CA THR A 76 9.11 0.98 -15.37
C THR A 76 8.50 1.98 -14.36
N ARG A 77 7.76 1.52 -13.34
CA ARG A 77 7.13 2.42 -12.35
C ARG A 77 8.09 2.81 -11.24
N LYS A 78 8.87 1.86 -10.74
CA LYS A 78 9.86 2.11 -9.69
C LYS A 78 11.05 2.91 -10.23
N GLU A 79 11.48 2.65 -11.46
CA GLU A 79 12.48 3.46 -12.16
C GLU A 79 12.02 4.90 -12.30
N LYS A 80 10.78 5.15 -12.76
CA LYS A 80 10.24 6.52 -12.92
C LYS A 80 10.17 7.31 -11.60
N ASP A 81 9.74 6.69 -10.51
CA ASP A 81 9.72 7.36 -9.21
C ASP A 81 11.16 7.62 -8.72
N THR A 82 12.08 6.65 -8.87
CA THR A 82 13.49 6.88 -8.52
C THR A 82 14.16 7.93 -9.39
N GLU A 83 13.75 8.07 -10.64
CA GLU A 83 14.29 9.07 -11.58
C GLU A 83 13.85 10.48 -11.20
N LYS A 84 12.57 10.65 -10.83
CA LYS A 84 12.06 11.93 -10.29
C LYS A 84 12.78 12.32 -9.00
N ASP A 85 12.98 11.37 -8.09
CA ASP A 85 13.69 11.63 -6.83
C ASP A 85 15.16 12.01 -7.07
N LYS A 86 15.82 11.35 -8.04
CA LYS A 86 17.19 11.70 -8.46
C LYS A 86 17.26 13.10 -9.07
N GLU A 87 16.31 13.46 -9.92
CA GLU A 87 16.24 14.77 -10.55
C GLU A 87 16.05 15.89 -9.51
N GLN A 88 15.13 15.69 -8.56
CA GLN A 88 14.93 16.62 -7.45
C GLN A 88 16.20 16.76 -6.59
N LEU A 89 16.88 15.65 -6.32
CA LEU A 89 18.11 15.64 -5.54
C LEU A 89 19.23 16.41 -6.26
N HIS A 90 19.44 16.16 -7.57
CA HIS A 90 20.44 16.86 -8.36
C HIS A 90 20.16 18.38 -8.45
N SER A 91 18.90 18.76 -8.62
CA SER A 91 18.49 20.17 -8.60
C SER A 91 18.82 20.82 -7.25
N LYS A 92 18.55 20.14 -6.14
CA LYS A 92 18.85 20.67 -4.80
C LYS A 92 20.35 20.79 -4.54
N VAL A 93 21.15 19.82 -4.99
CA VAL A 93 22.61 19.88 -4.93
C VAL A 93 23.15 21.07 -5.73
N GLY A 94 22.63 21.30 -6.95
CA GLY A 94 22.99 22.46 -7.75
C GLY A 94 22.64 23.79 -7.06
N GLN A 95 21.42 23.91 -6.53
CA GLN A 95 20.99 25.09 -5.78
C GLN A 95 21.92 25.38 -4.59
N LEU A 96 22.17 24.37 -3.75
CA LEU A 96 23.03 24.52 -2.57
C LEU A 96 24.46 24.88 -2.96
N THR A 97 24.98 24.33 -4.06
CA THR A 97 26.30 24.67 -4.57
C THR A 97 26.38 26.15 -4.96
N MET A 98 25.38 26.66 -5.71
CA MET A 98 25.32 28.08 -6.08
C MET A 98 25.15 28.99 -4.86
N GLU A 99 24.31 28.62 -3.89
CA GLU A 99 24.10 29.39 -2.66
C GLU A 99 25.38 29.46 -1.83
N VAL A 100 26.08 28.34 -1.66
CA VAL A 100 27.36 28.29 -0.96
C VAL A 100 28.40 29.13 -1.68
N ASP A 101 28.57 28.97 -3.00
CA ASP A 101 29.55 29.75 -3.77
C ASP A 101 29.24 31.26 -3.74
N PHE A 102 27.96 31.63 -3.77
CA PHE A 102 27.53 33.01 -3.60
C PHE A 102 27.88 33.57 -2.22
N LEU A 103 27.59 32.82 -1.16
CA LEU A 103 27.90 33.20 0.22
C LEU A 103 29.42 33.32 0.43
N GLU A 104 30.20 32.36 -0.07
CA GLU A 104 31.66 32.41 -0.02
C GLU A 104 32.20 33.69 -0.70
N LYS A 105 31.67 34.03 -1.89
CA LYS A 105 32.05 35.25 -2.61
C LYS A 105 31.74 36.52 -1.80
N LYS A 106 30.57 36.56 -1.15
CA LYS A 106 30.17 37.69 -0.30
C LYS A 106 31.01 37.81 0.96
N CYS A 107 31.30 36.70 1.64
CA CYS A 107 32.21 36.68 2.78
C CYS A 107 33.60 37.21 2.41
N ARG A 108 34.15 36.79 1.26
CA ARG A 108 35.44 37.32 0.75
C ARG A 108 35.38 38.83 0.48
N GLN A 109 34.30 39.35 -0.11
CA GLN A 109 34.11 40.79 -0.34
C GLN A 109 34.08 41.59 0.97
N LEU A 110 33.58 41.00 2.05
CA LEU A 110 33.45 41.63 3.36
C LEU A 110 34.66 41.37 4.28
N GLY A 111 35.70 40.69 3.80
CA GLY A 111 36.89 40.36 4.60
C GLY A 111 36.66 39.31 5.69
N ILE A 112 35.55 38.56 5.61
CA ILE A 112 35.22 37.51 6.58
C ILE A 112 35.97 36.22 6.19
N PRO A 113 36.76 35.61 7.09
CA PRO A 113 37.47 34.38 6.80
C PRO A 113 36.49 33.21 6.62
N VAL A 114 36.59 32.50 5.49
CA VAL A 114 35.77 31.31 5.18
C VAL A 114 36.58 30.05 5.48
N LYS A 115 36.01 29.11 6.24
CA LYS A 115 36.61 27.80 6.50
C LYS A 115 36.55 26.95 5.22
N GLY A 116 37.70 26.45 4.75
CA GLY A 116 37.78 25.63 3.55
C GLY A 116 36.93 24.35 3.67
N ARG A 117 36.23 23.98 2.59
CA ARG A 117 35.51 22.71 2.49
C ARG A 117 36.50 21.56 2.60
N ASN A 118 36.36 20.74 3.64
CA ASN A 118 37.10 19.48 3.74
C ASN A 118 36.63 18.58 2.59
N SER A 119 37.53 18.28 1.65
CA SER A 119 37.38 17.18 0.70
C SER A 119 37.73 15.86 1.38
#